data_AF-A0A9X0D4Y3-F1
#
_entry.id   AF-A0A9X0D4Y3-F1
#
_cell.length_a   1.000
_cell.length_b   1.000
_cell.length_c   1.000
_cell.angle_alpha   90.00
_cell.angle_beta   90.00
_cell.angle_gamma   90.00
#
_symmetry.space_group_name_H-M   'P 1'
#
loop_
_entity.id
_entity.type
_entity.pdbx_description
1 polymer ?
#
loop_
_entity_poly.entity_id
_entity_poly.type
_entity_poly.pdbx_seq_one_letter_code
_entity_poly.pdbx_strand_id
1 'polypeptide(L)'
;MSVVFVRRWLVAFFIAIGIILIVTLSLRTSYQESYVLEAPTTEFQWINIENLTEFRACRNSIQGALLIVDERGFVCSRKDLSASGCCHSRGESTKRYECTDCQNNNCCSIYEHCVSCCLNPDHKNLLEQILNFGSSVPNVISKSVSDQFELCLVKCRTSSKSVWHENSYKDKTFKHCFGLSGPDFATM
;
A
#
# COMPACT_ATOMS: atom_id res chain seq x y z
N MET A 1 2.46 -6.16 71.97
CA MET A 1 3.36 -6.83 71.02
C MET A 1 2.71 -6.87 69.63
N SER A 2 2.24 -5.72 69.12
CA SER A 2 1.11 -5.74 68.15
C SER A 2 1.21 -4.76 66.97
N VAL A 3 2.15 -3.80 66.98
CA VAL A 3 2.26 -2.76 65.92
C VAL A 3 3.34 -3.11 64.88
N VAL A 4 4.45 -3.70 65.33
CA VAL A 4 5.58 -4.10 64.47
C VAL A 4 5.22 -5.29 63.56
N PHE A 5 4.36 -6.19 64.05
CA PHE A 5 3.88 -7.34 63.28
C PHE A 5 2.98 -6.88 62.13
N VAL A 6 1.96 -6.06 62.39
CA VAL A 6 1.05 -5.54 61.35
C VAL A 6 1.81 -4.78 60.26
N ARG A 7 2.82 -3.97 60.63
CA ARG A 7 3.64 -3.23 59.66
C ARG A 7 4.50 -4.13 58.77
N ARG A 8 5.03 -5.25 59.29
CA ARG A 8 5.80 -6.24 58.49
C ARG A 8 4.91 -7.01 57.52
N TRP A 9 3.69 -7.33 57.92
CA TRP A 9 2.72 -8.01 57.05
C TRP A 9 2.17 -7.09 55.95
N LEU A 10 1.96 -5.80 56.23
CA LEU A 10 1.61 -4.81 55.21
C LEU A 10 2.73 -4.63 54.17
N VAL A 11 3.99 -4.56 54.61
CA VAL A 11 5.13 -4.48 53.68
C VAL A 11 5.26 -5.74 52.82
N ALA A 12 5.11 -6.92 53.42
CA ALA A 12 5.12 -8.19 52.68
C ALA A 12 3.97 -8.26 51.66
N PHE A 13 2.79 -7.74 52.01
CA PHE A 13 1.64 -7.68 51.12
C PHE A 13 1.87 -6.76 49.91
N PHE A 14 2.44 -5.56 50.11
CA PHE A 14 2.78 -4.67 49.00
C PHE A 14 3.87 -5.25 48.08
N ILE A 15 4.85 -5.96 48.63
CA ILE A 15 5.87 -6.65 47.83
C ILE A 15 5.24 -7.78 47.02
N ALA A 16 4.34 -8.58 47.61
CA ALA A 16 3.63 -9.64 46.90
C ALA A 16 2.77 -9.08 45.74
N ILE A 17 2.05 -7.97 45.96
CA ILE A 17 1.31 -7.28 44.89
C ILE A 17 2.25 -6.79 43.79
N GLY A 18 3.39 -6.20 44.15
CA GLY A 18 4.39 -5.75 43.19
C GLY A 18 4.92 -6.90 42.32
N ILE A 19 5.22 -8.05 42.92
CA ILE A 19 5.67 -9.25 42.20
C ILE A 19 4.57 -9.77 41.28
N ILE A 20 3.31 -9.83 41.73
CA ILE A 20 2.17 -10.25 40.89
C ILE A 20 1.97 -9.29 39.71
N LEU A 21 2.09 -7.98 39.92
CA LEU A 21 1.98 -6.99 38.84
C LEU A 21 3.12 -7.13 37.82
N ILE A 22 4.36 -7.36 38.28
CA ILE A 22 5.50 -7.58 37.39
C ILE A 22 5.34 -8.89 36.60
N VAL A 23 4.91 -9.98 37.25
CA VAL A 23 4.67 -11.26 36.56
C VAL A 23 3.55 -11.15 35.54
N THR A 24 2.45 -10.48 35.87
CA THR A 24 1.34 -10.25 34.93
C THR A 24 1.73 -9.33 33.78
N LEU A 25 2.55 -8.31 34.02
CA LEU A 25 3.09 -7.45 32.95
C LEU A 25 4.05 -8.21 32.04
N SER A 26 4.98 -8.99 32.59
CA SER A 26 5.91 -9.83 31.81
C SER A 26 5.18 -10.90 30.99
N LEU A 27 4.17 -11.55 31.57
CA LEU A 27 3.31 -12.51 30.86
C LEU A 27 2.51 -11.81 29.75
N ARG A 28 2.05 -10.58 29.96
CA ARG A 28 1.36 -9.79 28.93
C ARG A 28 2.30 -9.42 27.79
N THR A 29 3.55 -9.04 28.08
CA THR A 29 4.57 -8.75 27.05
C THR A 29 4.88 -10.01 26.23
N SER A 30 5.04 -11.18 26.85
CA SER A 30 5.24 -12.44 26.12
C SER A 30 4.02 -12.85 25.29
N TYR A 31 2.81 -12.59 25.81
CA TYR A 31 1.56 -12.86 25.08
C TYR A 31 1.42 -11.95 23.86
N GLN A 32 1.92 -10.70 23.94
CA GLN A 32 1.85 -9.73 22.84
C GLN A 32 2.92 -9.97 21.77
N GLU A 33 4.10 -10.48 22.13
CA GLU A 33 5.10 -10.95 21.17
C GLU A 33 4.59 -12.17 20.37
N SER A 34 3.73 -12.98 20.98
CA SER A 34 3.04 -14.10 20.33
C SER A 34 1.83 -13.68 19.47
N TYR A 35 1.35 -12.44 19.63
CA TYR A 35 0.21 -11.86 18.90
C TYR A 35 0.66 -10.85 17.84
N VAL A 36 1.92 -10.93 17.39
CA VAL A 36 2.24 -10.51 16.03
C VAL A 36 1.41 -11.40 15.12
N LEU A 37 0.22 -10.91 14.78
CA LEU A 37 -0.67 -11.49 13.79
C LEU A 37 0.22 -11.80 12.59
N GLU A 38 0.53 -13.08 12.41
CA GLU A 38 1.27 -13.59 11.28
C GLU A 38 0.40 -13.21 10.08
N ALA A 39 0.73 -12.07 9.46
CA ALA A 39 -0.02 -11.55 8.33
C ALA A 39 -0.09 -12.71 7.35
N PRO A 40 -1.29 -13.18 6.97
CA PRO A 40 -1.41 -14.36 6.13
C PRO A 40 -0.52 -14.12 4.92
N THR A 41 0.46 -15.01 4.70
CA THR A 41 1.33 -15.01 3.54
C THR A 41 0.49 -15.40 2.34
N THR A 42 -0.45 -14.54 1.97
CA THR A 42 -1.18 -14.63 0.73
C THR A 42 -0.15 -14.45 -0.37
N GLU A 43 0.07 -15.52 -1.11
CA GLU A 43 0.94 -15.51 -2.27
C GLU A 43 0.42 -14.47 -3.26
N PHE A 44 1.30 -13.60 -3.75
CA PHE A 44 0.95 -12.52 -4.65
C PHE A 44 0.24 -13.05 -5.91
N GLN A 45 -0.92 -12.47 -6.24
CA GLN A 45 -1.72 -12.91 -7.38
C GLN A 45 -1.63 -11.96 -8.57
N TRP A 46 -1.29 -12.51 -9.73
CA TRP A 46 -1.39 -11.78 -10.99
C TRP A 46 -2.84 -11.73 -11.46
N ILE A 47 -3.26 -10.56 -11.94
CA ILE A 47 -4.63 -10.38 -12.41
C ILE A 47 -4.82 -11.10 -13.74
N ASN A 48 -5.79 -12.01 -13.79
CA ASN A 48 -6.24 -12.61 -15.04
C ASN A 48 -7.38 -11.78 -15.64
N ILE A 49 -7.03 -10.99 -16.66
CA ILE A 49 -7.92 -10.08 -17.38
C ILE A 49 -9.15 -10.81 -17.97
N GLU A 50 -9.01 -12.06 -18.39
CA GLU A 50 -10.10 -12.82 -19.03
C GLU A 50 -11.27 -13.06 -18.06
N ASN A 51 -11.00 -13.05 -16.76
CA ASN A 51 -12.00 -13.24 -15.71
C ASN A 51 -12.66 -11.93 -15.25
N LEU A 52 -12.18 -10.77 -15.71
CA LEU A 52 -12.66 -9.46 -15.29
C LEU A 52 -13.57 -8.83 -16.35
N THR A 53 -14.87 -9.07 -16.21
CA THR A 53 -15.90 -8.45 -17.07
C THR A 53 -16.48 -7.20 -16.44
N GLU A 54 -17.00 -6.29 -17.25
CA GLU A 54 -17.66 -5.05 -16.78
C GLU A 54 -18.92 -5.30 -15.93
N PHE A 55 -19.48 -6.50 -16.05
CA PHE A 55 -20.67 -6.96 -15.34
C PHE A 55 -20.36 -7.43 -13.91
N ARG A 56 -19.08 -7.67 -13.59
CA ARG A 56 -18.64 -7.92 -12.21
C ARG A 56 -18.34 -6.58 -11.54
N ALA A 57 -18.47 -6.54 -10.22
CA ALA A 57 -18.03 -5.38 -9.46
C ALA A 57 -16.52 -5.21 -9.62
N CYS A 58 -16.05 -3.99 -9.91
CA CYS A 58 -14.63 -3.69 -9.98
C CYS A 58 -14.17 -2.97 -8.71
N ARG A 59 -12.94 -3.27 -8.27
CA ARG A 59 -12.18 -2.33 -7.46
C ARG A 59 -11.69 -1.18 -8.32
N ASN A 60 -11.58 0.00 -7.72
CA ASN A 60 -11.07 1.19 -8.39
C ASN A 60 -10.24 2.04 -7.41
N SER A 61 -9.62 3.12 -7.91
CA SER A 61 -8.76 3.98 -7.10
C SER A 61 -9.50 4.74 -5.99
N ILE A 62 -10.83 4.89 -6.08
CA ILE A 62 -11.77 5.63 -5.19
C ILE A 62 -11.46 7.13 -5.00
N GLN A 63 -10.19 7.47 -4.78
CA GLN A 63 -9.64 8.75 -4.33
C GLN A 63 -9.65 9.84 -5.42
N GLY A 64 -9.70 9.47 -6.70
CA GLY A 64 -9.58 10.44 -7.79
C GLY A 64 -10.83 11.32 -7.95
N ALA A 65 -10.66 12.64 -7.86
CA ALA A 65 -11.79 13.58 -7.92
C ALA A 65 -12.43 13.67 -9.32
N LEU A 66 -11.61 13.62 -10.37
CA LEU A 66 -12.05 13.77 -11.76
C LEU A 66 -11.94 12.47 -12.56
N LEU A 67 -10.82 11.77 -12.38
CA LEU A 67 -10.50 10.51 -13.03
C LEU A 67 -10.59 9.37 -12.02
N ILE A 68 -10.97 8.20 -12.49
CA ILE A 68 -10.95 6.95 -11.74
C ILE A 68 -10.29 5.90 -12.61
N VAL A 69 -9.47 5.04 -11.99
CA VAL A 69 -8.91 3.86 -12.63
C VAL A 69 -9.46 2.61 -11.95
N ASP A 70 -9.89 1.64 -12.74
CA ASP A 70 -10.37 0.34 -12.25
C ASP A 70 -9.30 -0.77 -12.35
N GLU A 71 -9.55 -1.90 -11.70
CA GLU A 71 -8.60 -3.02 -11.65
C GLU A 71 -8.36 -3.73 -12.99
N ARG A 72 -9.17 -3.42 -14.01
CA ARG A 72 -8.97 -3.91 -15.40
C ARG A 72 -7.98 -3.02 -16.16
N GLY A 73 -7.53 -1.92 -15.55
CA GLY A 73 -6.64 -0.93 -16.12
C GLY A 73 -7.35 0.12 -16.98
N PHE A 74 -8.68 0.22 -16.91
CA PHE A 74 -9.38 1.33 -17.54
C PHE A 74 -9.32 2.56 -16.65
N VAL A 75 -8.99 3.71 -17.24
CA VAL A 75 -9.15 5.03 -16.65
C VAL A 75 -10.29 5.76 -17.35
N CYS A 76 -11.14 6.43 -16.59
CA CYS A 76 -12.26 7.19 -17.12
C CYS A 76 -12.60 8.39 -16.23
N SER A 77 -13.33 9.35 -16.80
CA SER A 77 -14.05 10.34 -16.01
C SER A 77 -15.11 9.67 -15.14
N ARG A 78 -15.42 10.26 -13.98
CA ARG A 78 -16.54 9.82 -13.12
C ARG A 78 -17.88 9.71 -13.87
N LYS A 79 -18.09 10.48 -14.94
CA LYS A 79 -19.33 10.40 -15.75
C LYS A 79 -19.49 9.06 -16.47
N ASP A 80 -18.37 8.40 -16.79
CA ASP A 80 -18.32 7.12 -17.50
C ASP A 80 -18.10 5.94 -16.54
N LEU A 81 -18.23 6.17 -15.22
CA LEU A 81 -18.17 5.13 -14.21
C LEU A 81 -19.53 4.45 -14.05
N SER A 82 -19.55 3.13 -14.18
CA SER A 82 -20.70 2.28 -13.93
C SER A 82 -21.02 2.19 -12.43
N ALA A 83 -22.28 1.86 -12.10
CA ALA A 83 -22.68 1.48 -10.75
C ALA A 83 -21.93 0.24 -10.21
N SER A 84 -21.35 -0.59 -11.10
CA SER A 84 -20.47 -1.71 -10.72
C SER A 84 -19.10 -1.26 -10.20
N GLY A 85 -18.78 0.05 -10.26
CA GLY A 85 -17.46 0.59 -9.91
C GLY A 85 -16.42 0.45 -11.01
N CYS A 86 -16.81 -0.11 -12.15
CA CYS A 86 -15.99 -0.26 -13.35
C CYS A 86 -16.12 0.95 -14.28
N CYS A 87 -15.08 1.28 -15.04
CA CYS A 87 -15.20 2.22 -16.15
C CYS A 87 -15.94 1.59 -17.35
N HIS A 88 -16.86 2.33 -17.96
CA HIS A 88 -17.59 1.83 -19.13
C HIS A 88 -16.63 1.69 -20.32
N SER A 89 -16.48 0.49 -20.87
CA SER A 89 -15.51 0.21 -21.93
C SER A 89 -15.72 1.02 -23.22
N ARG A 90 -16.94 1.51 -23.44
CA ARG A 90 -17.31 2.38 -24.57
C ARG A 90 -17.55 3.84 -24.16
N GLY A 91 -17.18 4.20 -22.93
CA GLY A 91 -17.25 5.58 -22.45
C GLY A 91 -16.35 6.48 -23.29
N GLU A 92 -16.80 7.71 -23.52
CA GLU A 92 -16.08 8.68 -24.36
C GLU A 92 -14.71 9.03 -23.79
N SER A 93 -14.63 9.16 -22.46
CA SER A 93 -13.38 9.46 -21.74
C SER A 93 -12.59 8.21 -21.34
N THR A 94 -13.10 7.02 -21.65
CA THR A 94 -12.48 5.78 -21.19
C THR A 94 -11.28 5.43 -22.05
N LYS A 95 -10.15 5.19 -21.39
CA LYS A 95 -8.90 4.71 -21.97
C LYS A 95 -8.41 3.51 -21.18
N ARG A 96 -7.62 2.63 -21.81
CA ARG A 96 -7.07 1.43 -21.16
C ARG A 96 -5.57 1.47 -21.22
N TYR A 97 -4.93 1.22 -20.09
CA TYR A 97 -3.47 1.25 -19.95
C TYR A 97 -2.88 2.59 -20.42
N GLU A 98 -3.53 3.68 -20.02
CA GLU A 98 -3.19 5.03 -20.47
C GLU A 98 -1.86 5.49 -19.87
N CYS A 99 -0.89 5.77 -20.74
CA CYS A 99 0.47 6.16 -20.37
C CYS A 99 0.87 7.55 -20.92
N THR A 100 -0.03 8.31 -21.55
CA THR A 100 0.29 9.60 -22.20
C THR A 100 1.00 10.61 -21.30
N ASP A 101 0.67 10.59 -20.02
CA ASP A 101 1.20 11.52 -19.01
C ASP A 101 2.39 10.96 -18.24
N CYS A 102 3.02 9.90 -18.77
CA CYS A 102 4.16 9.22 -18.18
C CYS A 102 5.45 9.47 -18.99
N GLN A 103 6.56 9.60 -18.28
CA GLN A 103 7.90 9.64 -18.85
C GLN A 103 8.52 8.24 -18.96
N ASN A 104 9.64 8.15 -19.69
CA ASN A 104 10.40 6.90 -19.86
C ASN A 104 10.94 6.30 -18.56
N ASN A 105 11.05 7.09 -17.48
CA ASN A 105 11.43 6.61 -16.15
C ASN A 105 10.25 5.99 -15.37
N ASN A 106 9.09 5.81 -16.02
CA ASN A 106 7.86 5.26 -15.43
C ASN A 106 7.26 6.15 -14.33
N CYS A 107 7.53 7.46 -14.39
CA CYS A 107 6.91 8.48 -13.56
C CYS A 107 5.89 9.28 -14.37
N CYS A 108 4.73 9.52 -13.79
CA CYS A 108 3.61 10.18 -14.43
C CYS A 108 3.16 11.42 -13.67
N SER A 109 2.52 12.34 -14.39
CA SER A 109 1.99 13.56 -13.81
C SER A 109 0.66 13.35 -13.08
N ILE A 110 -0.13 12.37 -13.54
CA ILE A 110 -1.45 12.02 -13.01
C ILE A 110 -1.37 10.64 -12.34
N TYR A 111 -1.90 10.52 -11.12
CA TYR A 111 -1.89 9.28 -10.34
C TYR A 111 -2.65 8.15 -11.04
N GLU A 112 -3.86 8.42 -11.53
CA GLU A 112 -4.69 7.43 -12.21
C GLU A 112 -4.05 6.92 -13.51
N HIS A 113 -3.32 7.78 -14.23
CA HIS A 113 -2.55 7.37 -15.41
C HIS A 113 -1.35 6.51 -15.01
N CYS A 114 -0.64 6.83 -13.92
CA CYS A 114 0.40 5.95 -13.39
C CYS A 114 -0.13 4.54 -13.09
N VAL A 115 -1.27 4.44 -12.41
CA VAL A 115 -1.87 3.15 -12.05
C VAL A 115 -2.36 2.41 -13.29
N SER A 116 -3.04 3.10 -14.21
CA SER A 116 -3.51 2.51 -15.48
C SER A 116 -2.33 1.99 -16.30
N CYS A 117 -1.29 2.82 -16.50
CA CYS A 117 -0.07 2.45 -17.21
C CYS A 117 0.62 1.26 -16.54
N CYS A 118 0.80 1.27 -15.21
CA CYS A 118 1.40 0.18 -14.44
C CYS A 118 0.72 -1.18 -14.65
N LEU A 119 -0.60 -1.20 -14.86
CA LEU A 119 -1.38 -2.42 -15.09
C LEU A 119 -1.20 -3.00 -16.51
N ASN A 120 -0.50 -2.30 -17.41
CA ASN A 120 -0.23 -2.79 -18.74
C ASN A 120 0.60 -4.10 -18.67
N PRO A 121 0.17 -5.18 -19.36
CA PRO A 121 0.92 -6.43 -19.45
C PRO A 121 2.41 -6.27 -19.85
N ASP A 122 2.74 -5.25 -20.64
CA ASP A 122 4.12 -4.97 -21.08
C ASP A 122 5.07 -4.70 -19.90
N HIS A 123 4.55 -4.24 -18.76
CA HIS A 123 5.34 -3.96 -17.57
C HIS A 123 5.45 -5.12 -16.59
N LYS A 124 4.89 -6.31 -16.90
CA LYS A 124 4.91 -7.47 -16.01
C LYS A 124 6.31 -7.83 -15.51
N ASN A 125 7.28 -7.87 -16.43
CA ASN A 125 8.68 -8.18 -16.10
C ASN A 125 9.30 -7.17 -15.11
N LEU A 126 8.93 -5.89 -15.23
CA LEU A 126 9.39 -4.83 -14.31
C LEU A 126 8.77 -5.01 -12.93
N LEU A 127 7.47 -5.33 -12.87
CA LEU A 127 6.75 -5.56 -11.61
C LEU A 127 7.26 -6.82 -10.88
N GLU A 128 7.58 -7.90 -11.60
CA GLU A 128 8.24 -9.09 -11.04
C GLU A 128 9.59 -8.74 -10.40
N GLN A 129 10.40 -7.91 -11.07
CA GLN A 129 11.64 -7.41 -10.48
C GLN A 129 11.37 -6.61 -9.20
N ILE A 130 10.38 -5.72 -9.19
CA ILE A 130 10.03 -4.92 -8.00
C ILE A 130 9.64 -5.82 -6.82
N LEU A 131 8.86 -6.88 -7.05
CA LEU A 131 8.49 -7.85 -6.03
C LEU A 131 9.71 -8.60 -5.51
N ASN A 132 10.60 -9.07 -6.40
CA ASN A 132 11.82 -9.79 -6.03
C ASN A 132 12.82 -8.92 -5.25
N PHE A 133 13.02 -7.67 -5.67
CA PHE A 133 13.85 -6.71 -4.94
C PHE A 133 13.26 -6.39 -3.56
N GLY A 134 11.93 -6.30 -3.46
CA GLY A 134 11.19 -6.12 -2.21
C GLY A 134 11.22 -7.31 -1.25
N SER A 135 11.73 -8.47 -1.68
CA SER A 135 11.97 -9.65 -0.84
C SER A 135 13.37 -9.65 -0.22
N SER A 136 14.34 -8.99 -0.86
CA SER A 136 15.75 -8.89 -0.39
C SER A 136 15.98 -7.78 0.64
N VAL A 137 15.13 -6.76 0.64
CA VAL A 137 15.05 -5.70 1.66
C VAL A 137 13.62 -5.79 2.18
N PRO A 138 13.36 -5.84 3.51
CA PRO A 138 12.00 -5.83 4.04
C PRO A 138 11.31 -4.51 3.71
N ASN A 139 10.86 -4.38 2.47
CA ASN A 139 10.04 -3.30 1.99
C ASN A 139 8.62 -3.66 2.42
N VAL A 140 8.02 -2.80 3.25
CA VAL A 140 6.65 -2.94 3.75
C VAL A 140 5.63 -3.19 2.62
N ILE A 141 5.95 -2.75 1.40
CA ILE A 141 5.12 -2.89 0.20
C ILE A 141 4.86 -4.36 -0.16
N SER A 142 5.86 -5.24 -0.17
CA SER A 142 5.69 -6.65 -0.59
C SER A 142 4.86 -7.47 0.38
N LYS A 143 4.88 -7.13 1.68
CA LYS A 143 4.05 -7.76 2.70
C LYS A 143 2.61 -7.22 2.77
N SER A 144 2.33 -6.12 2.07
CA SER A 144 1.07 -5.38 2.19
C SER A 144 0.17 -5.48 0.95
N VAL A 145 0.65 -6.05 -0.16
CA VAL A 145 -0.09 -6.10 -1.42
C VAL A 145 -0.42 -7.54 -1.78
N SER A 146 -1.70 -7.80 -2.07
CA SER A 146 -2.18 -9.15 -2.41
C SER A 146 -2.15 -9.43 -3.91
N ASP A 147 -2.24 -8.39 -4.74
CA ASP A 147 -2.30 -8.54 -6.20
C ASP A 147 -1.66 -7.37 -6.97
N GLN A 148 -1.64 -7.52 -8.30
CA GLN A 148 -1.08 -6.53 -9.22
C GLN A 148 -1.75 -5.14 -9.14
N PHE A 149 -3.07 -5.07 -8.92
CA PHE A 149 -3.77 -3.80 -8.82
C PHE A 149 -3.37 -3.06 -7.54
N GLU A 150 -3.33 -3.76 -6.42
CA GLU A 150 -2.85 -3.20 -5.15
C GLU A 150 -1.38 -2.77 -5.22
N LEU A 151 -0.53 -3.57 -5.89
CA LEU A 151 0.86 -3.20 -6.14
C LEU A 151 0.95 -1.87 -6.90
N CYS A 152 0.20 -1.71 -7.98
CA CYS A 152 0.19 -0.47 -8.76
C CYS A 152 -0.36 0.72 -7.96
N LEU A 153 -1.44 0.54 -7.21
CA LEU A 153 -1.99 1.58 -6.33
C LEU A 153 -0.96 2.05 -5.29
N VAL A 154 -0.25 1.13 -4.64
CA VAL A 154 0.75 1.47 -3.62
C VAL A 154 1.98 2.09 -4.25
N LYS A 155 2.48 1.54 -5.36
CA LYS A 155 3.68 2.03 -6.02
C LYS A 155 3.52 3.44 -6.58
N CYS A 156 2.39 3.73 -7.23
CA CYS A 156 2.12 5.03 -7.84
C CYS A 156 1.89 6.17 -6.83
N ARG A 157 1.70 5.87 -5.54
CA ARG A 157 1.65 6.90 -4.49
C ARG A 157 3.01 7.55 -4.34
N THR A 158 3.01 8.86 -4.07
CA THR A 158 4.24 9.58 -3.75
C THR A 158 4.87 9.00 -2.49
N SER A 159 6.18 8.80 -2.51
CA SER A 159 6.93 8.21 -1.39
C SER A 159 8.11 9.09 -0.99
N SER A 160 8.86 8.68 0.04
CA SER A 160 10.11 9.33 0.42
C SER A 160 11.13 9.42 -0.73
N LYS A 161 11.05 8.52 -1.73
CA LYS A 161 11.90 8.58 -2.93
C LYS A 161 11.52 9.71 -3.89
N SER A 162 10.28 10.20 -3.84
CA SER A 162 9.76 11.29 -4.66
C SER A 162 10.12 12.67 -4.13
N VAL A 163 10.59 12.74 -2.87
CA VAL A 163 10.92 14.00 -2.19
C VAL A 163 12.42 14.14 -1.92
N TRP A 164 12.82 15.37 -1.66
CA TRP A 164 14.15 15.86 -1.33
C TRP A 164 13.99 16.95 -0.26
N HIS A 165 14.98 17.10 0.62
CA HIS A 165 14.90 18.00 1.79
C HIS A 165 13.55 17.90 2.53
N GLU A 166 13.23 16.67 2.97
CA GLU A 166 12.10 16.32 3.82
C GLU A 166 10.70 16.50 3.20
N ASN A 167 10.44 17.53 2.38
CA ASN A 167 9.10 17.83 1.83
C ASN A 167 9.07 18.41 0.40
N SER A 168 10.20 18.61 -0.27
CA SER A 168 10.21 19.15 -1.63
C SER A 168 10.22 18.04 -2.67
N TYR A 169 9.25 18.00 -3.59
CA TYR A 169 9.29 17.02 -4.68
C TYR A 169 10.51 17.24 -5.60
N LYS A 170 11.16 16.15 -6.01
CA LYS A 170 12.26 16.18 -7.00
C LYS A 170 11.77 16.68 -8.36
N ASP A 171 10.59 16.22 -8.75
CA ASP A 171 9.80 16.73 -9.86
C ASP A 171 8.36 16.95 -9.37
N LYS A 172 7.86 18.19 -9.46
CA LYS A 172 6.49 18.53 -9.02
C LYS A 172 5.43 18.01 -9.98
N THR A 173 5.79 17.88 -11.26
CA THR A 173 4.93 17.40 -12.32
C THR A 173 4.91 15.87 -12.27
N PHE A 174 6.02 15.21 -12.56
CA PHE A 174 6.10 13.75 -12.72
C PHE A 174 6.53 13.05 -11.41
N LYS A 175 5.61 12.96 -10.44
CA LYS A 175 5.89 12.46 -9.08
C LYS A 175 5.33 11.08 -8.75
N HIS A 176 4.45 10.55 -9.60
CA HIS A 176 3.78 9.26 -9.41
C HIS A 176 4.52 8.19 -10.19
N CYS A 177 5.23 7.28 -9.54
CA CYS A 177 6.14 6.36 -10.23
C CYS A 177 5.88 4.91 -9.88
N PHE A 178 5.81 4.03 -10.88
CA PHE A 178 5.72 2.58 -10.64
C PHE A 178 7.04 1.84 -10.81
N GLY A 179 8.08 2.50 -11.34
CA GLY A 179 9.41 1.91 -11.55
C GLY A 179 10.21 1.56 -10.29
N LEU A 180 11.42 1.04 -10.51
CA LEU A 180 12.39 0.72 -9.45
C LEU A 180 12.96 1.98 -8.77
N SER A 181 13.24 3.00 -9.59
CA SER A 181 13.65 4.34 -9.18
C SER A 181 12.43 5.24 -8.94
N GLY A 182 12.65 6.29 -8.13
CA GLY A 182 11.70 7.40 -8.02
C GLY A 182 11.90 8.41 -9.17
N PRO A 183 11.23 9.56 -9.10
CA PRO A 183 11.39 10.62 -10.09
C PRO A 183 12.80 11.22 -10.03
N ASP A 184 13.30 11.60 -11.20
CA ASP A 184 14.53 12.37 -11.33
C ASP A 184 14.30 13.82 -10.87
N PHE A 185 15.38 14.56 -10.69
CA PHE A 185 15.24 16.00 -10.48
C PHE A 185 14.75 16.65 -11.77
N ALA A 186 13.73 17.51 -11.65
CA ALA A 186 13.23 18.25 -12.80
C ALA A 186 14.39 18.97 -13.49
N THR A 187 14.65 18.63 -14.75
CA THR A 187 15.55 19.39 -15.61
C THR A 187 14.88 20.71 -15.94
N MET A 188 15.51 21.82 -15.55
CA MET A 188 15.06 23.18 -15.89
C MET A 188 14.96 23.36 -17.41
#